data_AF-A0A972WPI5-F1
#
_entry.id   AF-A0A972WPI5-F1
#
_cell.length_a   1.000
_cell.length_b   1.000
_cell.length_c   1.000
_cell.angle_alpha   90.00
_cell.angle_beta   90.00
_cell.angle_gamma   90.00
#
_symmetry.space_group_name_H-M   'P 1'
#
loop_
_entity.id
_entity.type
_entity.pdbx_description
1 polymer ?
#
loop_
_entity_poly.entity_id
_entity_poly.type
_entity_poly.pdbx_seq_one_letter_code
_entity_poly.pdbx_strand_id
1 'polypeptide(L)'
;MPPPIDRKAADLLLSVIETPDAVISGSVLDSYYGRVAPALNAAGILQPKNHLRAAVSLADHEDEPVNLTWSPEHRAYGYFSPSAGWVNIPGDQLATFRVNFSKLLDQLVERLDLSPRSGPVELVPDLLWEMGDARLPGRSKRTPVWIGRRLGDPAIWKSFIDTARKRPAPGLRIVLSFTPRNRLPTDVHLGHTLIAVRDVADHNGLAVVPDLLAARVAAGSQLHDDLITMAADGASLTVRGTRHAFSGSKQRAIIRQLYDAWKSGNPELLTAEVMESAGYSTSVNTLAKAFSGRPEWREFIREEHGRCWMFL
;
A
#
# COMPACT_ATOMS: atom_id res chain seq x y z
N MET A 1 15.08 -23.30 20.41
CA MET A 1 14.92 -22.59 19.12
C MET A 1 13.42 -22.30 18.98
N PRO A 2 12.99 -21.05 18.74
CA PRO A 2 11.57 -20.76 18.56
C PRO A 2 11.03 -21.53 17.33
N PRO A 3 9.78 -22.01 17.38
CA PRO A 3 9.20 -22.71 16.23
C PRO A 3 9.18 -21.77 15.02
N PRO A 4 9.56 -22.25 13.82
CA PRO A 4 9.54 -21.44 12.62
C PRO A 4 8.12 -20.97 12.34
N ILE A 5 8.00 -19.74 11.82
CA ILE A 5 6.69 -19.23 11.43
C ILE A 5 6.24 -19.98 10.17
N ASP A 6 5.18 -20.76 10.32
CA ASP A 6 4.55 -21.47 9.22
C ASP A 6 3.53 -20.59 8.48
N ARG A 7 3.02 -21.12 7.37
CA ARG A 7 2.02 -20.43 6.54
C ARG A 7 0.75 -20.03 7.29
N LYS A 8 0.30 -20.84 8.26
CA LYS A 8 -0.93 -20.54 9.03
C LYS A 8 -0.70 -19.37 9.98
N ALA A 9 0.47 -19.27 10.60
CA ALA A 9 0.89 -18.11 11.37
C ALA A 9 0.98 -16.84 10.53
N ALA A 10 1.55 -16.93 9.33
CA ALA A 10 1.57 -15.80 8.41
C ALA A 10 0.15 -15.38 7.98
N ASP A 11 -0.74 -16.34 7.72
CA ASP A 11 -2.13 -16.06 7.35
C ASP A 11 -2.89 -15.31 8.45
N LEU A 12 -2.78 -15.78 9.69
CA LEU A 12 -3.31 -15.10 10.86
C LEU A 12 -2.72 -13.69 10.97
N LEU A 13 -1.40 -13.57 10.93
CA LEU A 13 -0.73 -12.29 11.09
C LEU A 13 -1.21 -11.28 10.03
N LEU A 14 -1.29 -11.70 8.76
CA LEU A 14 -1.77 -10.84 7.67
C LEU A 14 -3.24 -10.42 7.85
N SER A 15 -4.09 -11.25 8.46
CA SER A 15 -5.44 -10.84 8.84
C SER A 15 -5.46 -9.79 9.95
N VAL A 16 -4.61 -9.94 10.98
CA VAL A 16 -4.48 -8.99 12.08
C VAL A 16 -3.91 -7.66 11.59
N ILE A 17 -2.92 -7.70 10.69
CA ILE A 17 -2.37 -6.51 10.01
C ILE A 17 -3.45 -5.80 9.17
N GLU A 18 -4.59 -6.38 8.84
CA GLU A 18 -5.62 -5.67 8.10
C GLU A 18 -6.69 -5.01 8.99
N THR A 19 -6.66 -5.22 10.32
CA THR A 19 -7.57 -4.55 11.28
C THR A 19 -7.14 -3.12 11.59
N PRO A 20 -8.00 -2.18 12.01
CA PRO A 20 -7.58 -0.79 12.23
C PRO A 20 -6.37 -0.63 13.16
N ASP A 21 -6.34 -1.33 14.29
CA ASP A 21 -5.28 -1.17 15.30
C ASP A 21 -4.14 -2.18 15.19
N ALA A 22 -4.22 -3.15 14.27
CA ALA A 22 -3.29 -4.29 14.21
C ALA A 22 -3.18 -5.05 15.56
N VAL A 23 -4.34 -5.23 16.21
CA VAL A 23 -4.47 -5.87 17.51
C VAL A 23 -5.33 -7.13 17.39
N ILE A 24 -4.98 -8.14 18.19
CA ILE A 24 -5.76 -9.36 18.41
C ILE A 24 -5.93 -9.62 19.91
N SER A 25 -7.09 -10.14 20.31
CA SER A 25 -7.32 -10.58 21.69
C SER A 25 -6.55 -11.86 22.00
N GLY A 26 -5.99 -11.96 23.21
CA GLY A 26 -5.35 -13.15 23.74
C GLY A 26 -6.30 -14.35 23.78
N SER A 27 -7.57 -14.11 24.16
CA SER A 27 -8.60 -15.17 24.16
C SER A 27 -8.81 -15.81 22.78
N VAL A 28 -8.82 -15.00 21.71
CA VAL A 28 -8.94 -15.49 20.32
C VAL A 28 -7.66 -16.19 19.89
N LEU A 29 -6.51 -15.61 20.24
CA LEU A 29 -5.19 -16.16 19.92
C LEU A 29 -5.00 -17.55 20.55
N ASP A 30 -5.40 -17.75 21.80
CA ASP A 30 -5.25 -19.02 22.51
C ASP A 30 -6.30 -20.05 22.08
N SER A 31 -7.57 -19.63 21.96
CA SER A 31 -8.69 -20.54 21.67
C SER A 31 -8.70 -21.05 20.23
N TYR A 32 -8.43 -20.18 19.25
CA TYR A 32 -8.49 -20.54 17.82
C TYR A 32 -7.11 -20.79 17.21
N TYR A 33 -6.06 -20.18 17.77
CA TYR A 33 -4.72 -20.17 17.18
C TYR A 33 -3.62 -20.65 18.15
N GLY A 34 -3.96 -21.38 19.21
CA GLY A 34 -3.01 -21.78 20.26
C GLY A 34 -1.79 -22.58 19.78
N ARG A 35 -1.86 -23.22 18.61
CA ARG A 35 -0.70 -23.89 17.97
C ARG A 35 0.26 -22.95 17.22
N VAL A 36 -0.21 -21.75 16.92
CA VAL A 36 0.36 -20.79 15.97
C VAL A 36 0.91 -19.56 16.71
N ALA A 37 0.21 -19.13 17.75
CA ALA A 37 0.57 -18.03 18.63
C ALA A 37 1.99 -18.09 19.21
N PRO A 38 2.53 -19.25 19.65
CA PRO A 38 3.86 -19.31 20.26
C PRO A 38 4.98 -18.91 19.30
N ALA A 39 4.86 -19.20 18.00
CA ALA A 39 5.86 -18.84 17.00
C ALA A 39 5.92 -17.32 16.79
N LEU A 40 4.76 -16.66 16.70
CA LEU A 40 4.66 -15.21 16.50
C LEU A 40 5.11 -14.43 17.75
N ASN A 41 4.79 -14.93 18.94
CA ASN A 41 5.24 -14.36 20.21
C ASN A 41 6.76 -14.54 20.39
N ALA A 42 7.28 -15.73 20.10
CA ALA A 42 8.71 -16.00 20.24
C ALA A 42 9.58 -15.26 19.22
N ALA A 43 9.03 -14.95 18.03
CA ALA A 43 9.65 -14.06 17.06
C ALA A 43 9.56 -12.57 17.44
N GLY A 44 8.77 -12.22 18.48
CA GLY A 44 8.53 -10.84 18.91
C GLY A 44 7.69 -10.02 17.93
N ILE A 45 7.01 -10.69 16.97
CA ILE A 45 6.14 -10.03 15.99
C ILE A 45 4.81 -9.65 16.64
N LEU A 46 4.28 -10.51 17.52
CA LEU A 46 3.19 -10.14 18.42
C LEU A 46 3.77 -9.77 19.77
N GLN A 47 3.46 -8.57 20.24
CA GLN A 47 3.87 -8.07 21.54
C GLN A 47 2.65 -7.73 22.40
N PRO A 48 2.69 -7.99 23.71
CA PRO A 48 1.61 -7.57 24.61
C PRO A 48 1.37 -6.06 24.52
N LYS A 49 0.13 -5.67 24.25
CA LYS A 49 -0.37 -4.29 24.36
C LYS A 49 -1.13 -4.21 25.68
N ASN A 50 -0.45 -3.72 26.70
CA ASN A 50 -1.04 -3.55 28.04
C ASN A 50 -2.02 -2.38 28.05
N HIS A 51 -3.18 -2.46 27.39
CA HIS A 51 -4.29 -1.51 27.59
C HIS A 51 -5.57 -2.08 26.95
N LEU A 52 -6.44 -2.73 27.75
CA LEU A 52 -7.89 -2.44 27.85
C LEU A 52 -8.64 -3.35 28.84
N ARG A 53 -9.75 -2.82 29.37
CA ARG A 53 -10.58 -3.31 30.50
C ARG A 53 -11.99 -3.74 30.04
N ALA A 54 -12.09 -4.49 28.95
CA ALA A 54 -13.37 -4.98 28.45
C ALA A 54 -13.22 -6.41 27.91
N ALA A 55 -14.19 -7.27 28.22
CA ALA A 55 -14.33 -8.62 27.66
C ALA A 55 -15.75 -8.80 27.13
N VAL A 56 -15.98 -9.91 26.44
CA VAL A 56 -17.31 -10.34 26.00
C VAL A 56 -17.91 -11.23 27.09
N SER A 57 -19.22 -11.15 27.34
CA SER A 57 -19.87 -12.02 28.32
C SER A 57 -19.76 -13.48 27.87
N LEU A 58 -19.05 -14.31 28.64
CA LEU A 58 -18.90 -15.74 28.37
C LEU A 58 -20.02 -16.58 29.00
N ALA A 59 -20.69 -16.05 30.03
CA ALA A 59 -21.69 -16.77 30.81
C ALA A 59 -23.12 -16.68 30.25
N ASP A 60 -23.48 -15.57 29.60
CA ASP A 60 -24.86 -15.33 29.17
C ASP A 60 -25.10 -15.68 27.68
N HIS A 61 -24.09 -16.16 26.94
CA HIS A 61 -24.13 -16.47 25.49
C HIS A 61 -24.66 -15.34 24.58
N GLU A 62 -24.93 -14.17 25.14
CA GLU A 62 -25.19 -12.94 24.42
C GLU A 62 -23.81 -12.31 24.17
N ASP A 63 -23.40 -12.20 22.90
CA ASP A 63 -22.15 -11.58 22.45
C ASP A 63 -22.10 -10.06 22.76
N GLU A 64 -22.67 -9.63 23.90
CA GLU A 64 -22.71 -8.26 24.36
C GLU A 64 -21.39 -7.87 25.05
N PRO A 65 -20.84 -6.69 24.74
CA PRO A 65 -19.65 -6.19 25.38
C PRO A 65 -19.92 -5.84 26.85
N VAL A 66 -19.17 -6.46 27.77
CA VAL A 66 -19.28 -6.19 29.21
C VAL A 66 -18.05 -5.43 29.72
N ASN A 67 -18.31 -4.37 30.49
CA ASN A 67 -17.26 -3.61 31.15
C ASN A 67 -16.73 -4.42 32.34
N LEU A 68 -15.41 -4.58 32.41
CA LEU A 68 -14.78 -5.31 33.49
C LEU A 68 -14.49 -4.39 34.67
N THR A 69 -14.80 -4.87 35.87
CA THR A 69 -14.47 -4.21 37.13
C THR A 69 -13.45 -5.05 37.90
N TRP A 70 -12.59 -4.38 38.66
CA TRP A 70 -11.65 -5.06 39.55
C TRP A 70 -12.39 -5.55 40.79
N SER A 71 -12.32 -6.85 41.10
CA SER A 71 -12.77 -7.37 42.39
C SER A 71 -11.59 -7.43 43.36
N PRO A 72 -11.63 -6.68 44.48
CA PRO A 72 -10.63 -6.79 45.54
C PRO A 72 -10.63 -8.17 46.20
N GLU A 73 -11.80 -8.81 46.30
CA GLU A 73 -12.00 -10.12 46.94
C GLU A 73 -11.37 -11.25 46.13
N HIS A 74 -11.58 -11.25 44.81
CA HIS A 74 -11.03 -12.27 43.92
C HIS A 74 -9.65 -11.89 43.36
N ARG A 75 -9.18 -10.66 43.63
CA ARG A 75 -7.92 -10.08 43.12
C ARG A 75 -7.77 -10.24 41.60
N ALA A 76 -8.88 -10.09 40.89
CA ALA A 76 -8.98 -10.28 39.45
C ALA A 76 -10.00 -9.32 38.83
N TYR A 77 -9.89 -9.10 37.53
CA TYR A 77 -10.92 -8.41 36.76
C TYR A 77 -12.04 -9.38 36.39
N GLY A 78 -13.27 -8.89 36.40
CA GLY A 78 -14.45 -9.69 36.11
C GLY A 78 -15.67 -8.83 35.85
N TYR A 79 -16.82 -9.47 35.65
CA TYR A 79 -18.11 -8.80 35.56
C TYR A 79 -19.16 -9.59 36.33
N PHE A 80 -20.27 -8.95 36.67
CA PHE A 80 -21.40 -9.62 37.29
C PHE A 80 -22.40 -10.05 36.22
N SER A 81 -22.67 -11.34 36.13
CA SER A 81 -23.74 -11.93 35.34
C SER A 81 -24.95 -12.21 36.25
N PRO A 82 -26.18 -11.79 35.87
CA PRO A 82 -27.38 -12.15 36.62
C PRO A 82 -27.62 -13.66 36.72
N SER A 83 -27.10 -14.46 35.77
CA SER A 83 -27.28 -15.90 35.72
C SER A 83 -26.15 -16.68 36.43
N ALA A 84 -24.91 -16.17 36.39
CA ALA A 84 -23.73 -16.86 36.89
C ALA A 84 -23.06 -16.19 38.11
N GLY A 85 -23.56 -15.05 38.57
CA GLY A 85 -22.95 -14.26 39.63
C GLY A 85 -21.65 -13.59 39.17
N TRP A 86 -20.66 -13.45 40.06
CA TRP A 86 -19.37 -12.85 39.69
C TRP A 86 -18.54 -13.79 38.80
N VAL A 87 -18.25 -13.33 37.58
CA VAL A 87 -17.44 -14.06 36.58
C VAL A 87 -16.05 -13.44 36.54
N ASN A 88 -15.03 -14.20 36.99
CA ASN A 88 -13.64 -13.81 36.86
C ASN A 88 -13.14 -14.03 35.43
N ILE A 89 -12.49 -13.04 34.84
CA ILE A 89 -11.80 -13.18 33.56
C ILE A 89 -10.30 -13.36 33.85
N PRO A 90 -9.69 -14.50 33.48
CA PRO A 90 -8.28 -14.69 33.69
C PRO A 90 -7.46 -13.71 32.85
N GLY A 91 -6.33 -13.25 33.38
CA GLY A 91 -5.59 -12.09 32.84
C GLY A 91 -5.00 -12.31 31.44
N ASP A 92 -4.84 -13.56 31.02
CA ASP A 92 -4.48 -13.99 29.66
C ASP A 92 -5.59 -13.69 28.65
N GLN A 93 -6.87 -13.82 29.05
CA GLN A 93 -8.02 -13.44 28.23
C GLN A 93 -8.21 -11.92 28.10
N LEU A 94 -7.60 -11.15 29.00
CA LEU A 94 -7.55 -9.68 28.96
C LEU A 94 -6.34 -9.14 28.21
N ALA A 95 -5.36 -10.00 27.93
CA ALA A 95 -4.19 -9.60 27.19
C ALA A 95 -4.60 -9.30 25.74
N THR A 96 -4.21 -8.14 25.24
CA THR A 96 -4.27 -7.88 23.79
C THR A 96 -2.86 -7.91 23.25
N PHE A 97 -2.70 -8.43 22.05
CA PHE A 97 -1.41 -8.49 21.36
C PHE A 97 -1.47 -7.55 20.17
N ARG A 98 -0.45 -6.72 20.02
CA ARG A 98 -0.27 -5.84 18.86
C ARG A 98 0.86 -6.34 18.00
N VAL A 99 0.73 -6.15 16.70
CA VAL A 99 1.84 -6.33 15.76
C VAL A 99 2.97 -5.34 16.06
N ASN A 100 4.18 -5.85 16.24
CA ASN A 100 5.40 -5.07 16.25
C ASN A 100 5.86 -4.85 14.81
N PHE A 101 5.49 -3.71 14.22
CA PHE A 101 5.82 -3.40 12.83
C PHE A 101 7.31 -3.29 12.57
N SER A 102 8.13 -2.82 13.53
CA SER A 102 9.58 -2.79 13.34
C SER A 102 10.14 -4.19 13.10
N LYS A 103 9.81 -5.15 13.98
CA LYS A 103 10.25 -6.55 13.84
C LYS A 103 9.71 -7.22 12.58
N LEU A 104 8.44 -6.97 12.27
CA LEU A 104 7.81 -7.51 11.07
C LEU A 104 8.48 -6.99 9.80
N LEU A 105 8.70 -5.68 9.71
CA LEU A 105 9.28 -5.06 8.52
C LEU A 105 10.72 -5.51 8.32
N ASP A 106 11.52 -5.61 9.39
CA ASP A 106 12.89 -6.13 9.34
C ASP A 106 12.92 -7.56 8.77
N GLN A 107 12.03 -8.43 9.25
CA GLN A 107 11.92 -9.80 8.76
C GLN A 107 11.42 -9.86 7.31
N LEU A 108 10.48 -8.99 6.96
CA LEU A 108 9.89 -8.94 5.63
C LEU A 108 10.91 -8.61 4.55
N VAL A 109 11.84 -7.70 4.84
CA VAL A 109 12.84 -7.23 3.88
C VAL A 109 14.22 -7.85 4.09
N GLU A 110 14.36 -8.86 4.96
CA GLU A 110 15.65 -9.44 5.35
C GLU A 110 16.51 -9.89 4.15
N ARG A 111 15.87 -10.29 3.05
CA ARG A 111 16.52 -10.79 1.82
C ARG A 111 16.70 -9.73 0.75
N LEU A 112 16.16 -8.53 0.94
CA LEU A 112 16.27 -7.44 -0.03
C LEU A 112 17.58 -6.69 0.19
N ASP A 113 18.35 -6.47 -0.89
CA ASP A 113 19.50 -5.56 -0.89
C ASP A 113 19.00 -4.11 -0.85
N LEU A 114 18.64 -3.63 0.34
CA LEU A 114 18.28 -2.24 0.59
C LEU A 114 19.54 -1.39 0.82
N SER A 115 19.50 -0.14 0.35
CA SER A 115 20.55 0.83 0.67
C SER A 115 20.72 0.94 2.19
N PRO A 116 21.96 1.01 2.71
CA PRO A 116 22.22 1.10 4.15
C PRO A 116 21.59 2.39 4.71
N ARG A 117 20.47 2.24 5.40
CA ARG A 117 19.76 3.28 6.13
C ARG A 117 19.52 2.81 7.56
N SER A 118 19.29 3.77 8.46
CA SER A 118 19.09 3.56 9.90
C SER A 118 17.78 2.84 10.30
N GLY A 119 17.07 2.24 9.34
CA GLY A 119 15.79 1.53 9.54
C GLY A 119 14.61 2.12 8.74
N PRO A 120 13.43 1.50 8.84
CA PRO A 120 12.21 1.97 8.19
C PRO A 120 11.81 3.37 8.66
N VAL A 121 11.43 4.25 7.73
CA VAL A 121 10.88 5.58 8.05
C VAL A 121 9.37 5.54 7.93
N GLU A 122 8.67 5.83 9.02
CA GLU A 122 7.21 5.91 9.00
C GLU A 122 6.74 7.19 8.28
N LEU A 123 5.98 7.00 7.20
CA LEU A 123 5.42 8.08 6.39
C LEU A 123 3.98 8.41 6.82
N VAL A 124 3.23 7.38 7.19
CA VAL A 124 1.90 7.49 7.80
C VAL A 124 1.90 6.55 9.00
N PRO A 125 1.59 7.05 10.22
CA PRO A 125 1.62 6.25 11.45
C PRO A 125 0.87 4.93 11.30
N ASP A 126 1.55 3.83 11.60
CA ASP A 126 1.05 2.45 11.56
C ASP A 126 0.44 2.00 10.22
N LEU A 127 0.70 2.70 9.11
CA LEU A 127 0.02 2.48 7.83
C LEU A 127 0.96 2.43 6.62
N LEU A 128 2.01 3.25 6.59
CA LEU A 128 2.91 3.37 5.44
C LEU A 128 4.34 3.68 5.89
N TRP A 129 5.29 2.90 5.37
CA TRP A 129 6.72 3.02 5.69
C TRP A 129 7.55 3.09 4.42
N GLU A 130 8.61 3.91 4.45
CA GLU A 130 9.67 3.95 3.46
C GLU A 130 10.84 3.08 3.93
N MET A 131 11.21 2.08 3.13
CA MET A 131 12.30 1.15 3.46
C MET A 131 13.65 1.59 2.88
N GLY A 132 13.62 2.50 1.90
CA GLY A 132 14.78 2.89 1.09
C GLY A 132 14.79 2.20 -0.27
N ASP A 133 15.96 2.21 -0.92
CA ASP A 133 16.08 1.78 -2.31
C ASP A 133 16.64 0.36 -2.41
N ALA A 134 15.86 -0.55 -2.99
CA ALA A 134 16.24 -1.94 -3.20
C ALA A 134 16.98 -2.13 -4.53
N ARG A 135 18.05 -2.91 -4.52
CA ARG A 135 18.63 -3.45 -5.74
C ARG A 135 17.90 -4.75 -6.10
N LEU A 136 17.23 -4.73 -7.25
CA LEU A 136 16.52 -5.91 -7.75
C LEU A 136 17.37 -6.68 -8.76
N PRO A 137 17.33 -8.02 -8.75
CA PRO A 137 17.90 -8.84 -9.81
C PRO A 137 17.45 -8.35 -11.20
N GLY A 138 18.39 -8.29 -12.15
CA GLY A 138 18.11 -7.85 -13.52
C GLY A 138 17.90 -6.33 -13.71
N ARG A 139 18.05 -5.50 -12.67
CA ARG A 139 17.98 -4.03 -12.80
C ARG A 139 19.28 -3.34 -12.36
N SER A 140 19.73 -2.39 -13.16
CA SER A 140 20.95 -1.61 -12.87
C SER A 140 20.72 -0.51 -11.83
N LYS A 141 19.55 0.13 -11.84
CA LYS A 141 19.16 1.17 -10.89
C LYS A 141 18.51 0.55 -9.64
N ARG A 142 18.81 1.11 -8.47
CA ARG A 142 18.05 0.83 -7.24
C ARG A 142 16.65 1.46 -7.35
N THR A 143 15.66 0.78 -6.80
CA THR A 143 14.25 1.17 -6.88
C THR A 143 13.73 1.46 -5.48
N PRO A 144 13.12 2.63 -5.23
CA PRO A 144 12.50 2.94 -3.95
C PRO A 144 11.41 1.93 -3.57
N VAL A 145 11.43 1.47 -2.32
CA VAL A 145 10.46 0.51 -1.77
C VAL A 145 9.72 1.14 -0.60
N TRP A 146 8.40 1.19 -0.71
CA TRP A 146 7.48 1.48 0.39
C TRP A 146 6.72 0.21 0.77
N ILE A 147 6.30 0.14 2.03
CA ILE A 147 5.45 -0.92 2.55
C ILE A 147 4.22 -0.30 3.18
N GLY A 148 3.04 -0.83 2.90
CA GLY A 148 1.79 -0.31 3.46
C GLY A 148 0.74 -1.38 3.76
N ARG A 149 -0.27 -1.00 4.54
CA ARG A 149 -1.39 -1.87 4.93
C ARG A 149 -2.72 -1.15 4.77
N ARG A 150 -3.80 -1.93 4.67
CA ARG A 150 -5.17 -1.44 4.49
C ARG A 150 -5.35 -0.49 3.29
N LEU A 151 -4.57 -0.66 2.23
CA LEU A 151 -4.62 0.22 1.04
C LEU A 151 -5.92 0.06 0.24
N GLY A 152 -6.74 -0.95 0.53
CA GLY A 152 -8.09 -1.09 -0.02
C GLY A 152 -9.16 -0.21 0.65
N ASP A 153 -8.83 0.44 1.76
CA ASP A 153 -9.72 1.40 2.42
C ASP A 153 -9.62 2.76 1.71
N PRO A 154 -10.73 3.36 1.22
CA PRO A 154 -10.69 4.63 0.48
C PRO A 154 -10.04 5.79 1.25
N ALA A 155 -10.20 5.85 2.58
CA ALA A 155 -9.61 6.91 3.39
C ALA A 155 -8.08 6.76 3.49
N ILE A 156 -7.61 5.53 3.67
CA ILE A 156 -6.17 5.21 3.74
C ILE A 156 -5.54 5.34 2.36
N TRP A 157 -6.25 4.94 1.31
CA TRP A 157 -5.84 5.16 -0.07
C TRP A 157 -5.59 6.64 -0.34
N LYS A 158 -6.52 7.52 0.04
CA LYS A 158 -6.33 8.96 -0.09
C LYS A 158 -5.07 9.46 0.63
N SER A 159 -4.81 9.00 1.86
CA SER A 159 -3.59 9.34 2.60
C SER A 159 -2.31 8.85 1.91
N PHE A 160 -2.34 7.67 1.29
CA PHE A 160 -1.24 7.19 0.46
C PHE A 160 -0.99 8.12 -0.74
N ILE A 161 -2.03 8.49 -1.47
CA ILE A 161 -1.93 9.38 -2.65
C ILE A 161 -1.35 10.74 -2.25
N ASP A 162 -1.86 11.34 -1.17
CA ASP A 162 -1.36 12.63 -0.68
C ASP A 162 0.11 12.56 -0.25
N THR A 163 0.53 11.43 0.32
CA THR A 163 1.93 11.18 0.70
C THR A 163 2.81 10.98 -0.53
N ALA A 164 2.34 10.22 -1.52
CA ALA A 164 3.03 9.98 -2.78
C ALA A 164 3.26 11.29 -3.56
N ARG A 165 2.27 12.20 -3.58
CA ARG A 165 2.39 13.52 -4.22
C ARG A 165 3.44 14.42 -3.56
N LYS A 166 3.51 14.40 -2.22
CA LYS A 166 4.51 15.17 -1.46
C LYS A 166 5.94 14.63 -1.63
N ARG A 167 6.07 13.40 -2.12
CA ARG A 167 7.34 12.70 -2.33
C ARG A 167 7.37 12.11 -3.74
N PRO A 168 7.51 12.93 -4.79
CA PRO A 168 7.59 12.42 -6.16
C PRO A 168 8.76 11.44 -6.29
N ALA A 169 8.55 10.34 -7.02
CA ALA A 169 9.63 9.42 -7.36
C ALA A 169 10.16 9.82 -8.75
N PRO A 170 11.49 9.92 -8.95
CA PRO A 170 12.08 10.25 -10.26
C PRO A 170 11.93 9.10 -11.30
N GLY A 171 11.12 8.09 -10.99
CA GLY A 171 10.91 6.87 -11.76
C GLY A 171 10.01 5.91 -11.00
N LEU A 172 10.12 4.62 -11.29
CA LEU A 172 9.35 3.58 -10.60
C LEU A 172 9.62 3.57 -9.09
N ARG A 173 8.58 3.53 -8.27
CA ARG A 173 8.60 3.15 -6.85
C ARG A 173 7.71 1.92 -6.65
N ILE A 174 8.21 0.97 -5.88
CA ILE A 174 7.48 -0.25 -5.52
C ILE A 174 6.74 0.00 -4.22
N VAL A 175 5.48 -0.40 -4.17
CA VAL A 175 4.66 -0.36 -2.95
C VAL A 175 4.23 -1.79 -2.63
N LEU A 176 4.90 -2.40 -1.66
CA LEU A 176 4.51 -3.70 -1.12
C LEU A 176 3.35 -3.52 -0.17
N SER A 177 2.26 -4.27 -0.36
CA SER A 177 1.07 -4.14 0.46
C SER A 177 0.76 -5.41 1.23
N PHE A 178 0.46 -5.26 2.53
CA PHE A 178 -0.15 -6.33 3.32
C PHE A 178 -1.62 -6.58 2.91
N THR A 179 -2.25 -5.63 2.22
CA THR A 179 -3.58 -5.81 1.66
C THR A 179 -3.52 -6.81 0.51
N PRO A 180 -4.40 -7.83 0.49
CA PRO A 180 -4.40 -8.85 -0.55
C PRO A 180 -4.78 -8.23 -1.90
N ARG A 181 -4.24 -8.82 -2.98
CA ARG A 181 -4.35 -8.30 -4.35
C ARG A 181 -5.78 -7.99 -4.79
N ASN A 182 -6.75 -8.83 -4.40
CA ASN A 182 -8.16 -8.66 -4.76
C ASN A 182 -8.85 -7.46 -4.08
N ARG A 183 -8.22 -6.87 -3.05
CA ARG A 183 -8.69 -5.66 -2.36
C ARG A 183 -7.81 -4.45 -2.64
N LEU A 184 -6.74 -4.60 -3.42
CA LEU A 184 -5.93 -3.46 -3.82
C LEU A 184 -6.68 -2.63 -4.85
N PRO A 185 -6.60 -1.29 -4.77
CA PRO A 185 -7.09 -0.42 -5.81
C PRO A 185 -6.46 -0.81 -7.15
N THR A 186 -7.29 -0.92 -8.18
CA THR A 186 -6.84 -1.05 -9.58
C THR A 186 -6.29 0.27 -10.11
N ASP A 187 -6.59 1.38 -9.43
CA ASP A 187 -6.14 2.71 -9.79
C ASP A 187 -4.62 2.79 -9.59
N VAL A 188 -3.93 2.81 -10.72
CA VAL A 188 -2.49 3.02 -10.79
C VAL A 188 -2.20 4.48 -10.41
N HIS A 189 -1.53 4.70 -9.28
CA HIS A 189 -0.91 6.00 -9.06
C HIS A 189 0.41 6.06 -9.83
N LEU A 190 0.55 7.09 -10.65
CA LEU A 190 1.61 7.25 -11.64
C LEU A 190 3.01 7.08 -11.02
N GLY A 191 3.80 6.18 -11.60
CA GLY A 191 5.14 5.82 -11.13
C GLY A 191 5.18 4.82 -9.97
N HIS A 192 4.04 4.32 -9.48
CA HIS A 192 3.96 3.31 -8.42
C HIS A 192 3.48 1.96 -8.94
N THR A 193 4.24 0.90 -8.65
CA THR A 193 3.75 -0.49 -8.82
C THR A 193 3.35 -1.05 -7.47
N LEU A 194 2.06 -1.28 -7.29
CA LEU A 194 1.49 -1.93 -6.11
C LEU A 194 1.56 -3.45 -6.25
N ILE A 195 2.14 -4.11 -5.24
CA ILE A 195 2.32 -5.56 -5.21
C ILE A 195 1.90 -6.06 -3.84
N ALA A 196 0.98 -7.03 -3.78
CA ALA A 196 0.66 -7.66 -2.51
C ALA A 196 1.87 -8.49 -2.02
N VAL A 197 2.24 -8.36 -0.75
CA VAL A 197 3.36 -9.09 -0.14
C VAL A 197 3.27 -10.58 -0.39
N ARG A 198 2.06 -11.14 -0.30
CA ARG A 198 1.78 -12.57 -0.56
C ARG A 198 2.21 -13.04 -1.96
N ASP A 199 2.22 -12.16 -2.94
CA ASP A 199 2.54 -12.53 -4.33
C ASP A 199 4.06 -12.65 -4.59
N VAL A 200 4.86 -12.18 -3.63
CA VAL A 200 6.33 -12.13 -3.72
C VAL A 200 7.03 -12.68 -2.48
N ALA A 201 6.27 -13.16 -1.50
CA ALA A 201 6.82 -13.78 -0.29
C ALA A 201 7.22 -15.24 -0.55
N ASP A 202 8.05 -15.78 0.34
CA ASP A 202 8.41 -17.19 0.34
C ASP A 202 7.23 -18.11 0.70
N HIS A 203 7.47 -19.42 0.74
CA HIS A 203 6.44 -20.43 1.00
C HIS A 203 5.72 -20.27 2.35
N ASN A 204 6.36 -19.59 3.31
CA ASN A 204 5.77 -19.29 4.62
C ASN A 204 5.02 -17.96 4.62
N GLY A 205 5.28 -17.06 3.65
CA GLY A 205 4.50 -15.86 3.43
C GLY A 205 4.97 -14.64 4.21
N LEU A 206 6.19 -14.66 4.76
CA LEU A 206 6.71 -13.57 5.61
C LEU A 206 7.95 -12.85 5.09
N ALA A 207 8.79 -13.49 4.28
CA ALA A 207 9.99 -12.85 3.74
C ALA A 207 9.83 -12.64 2.23
N VAL A 208 10.09 -11.43 1.75
CA VAL A 208 10.04 -11.13 0.31
C VAL A 208 11.20 -11.83 -0.39
N VAL A 209 10.88 -12.56 -1.46
CA VAL A 209 11.84 -13.22 -2.33
C VAL A 209 12.25 -12.23 -3.44
N PRO A 210 13.54 -11.83 -3.53
CA PRO A 210 13.99 -10.82 -4.50
C PRO A 210 13.67 -11.18 -5.95
N ASP A 211 13.81 -12.44 -6.35
CA ASP A 211 13.54 -12.89 -7.71
C ASP A 211 12.05 -12.83 -8.06
N LEU A 212 11.16 -13.20 -7.13
CA LEU A 212 9.72 -13.07 -7.33
C LEU A 212 9.31 -11.60 -7.42
N LEU A 213 9.89 -10.75 -6.56
CA LEU A 213 9.66 -9.31 -6.63
C LEU A 213 10.14 -8.74 -7.97
N ALA A 214 11.35 -9.08 -8.43
CA ALA A 214 11.87 -8.63 -9.71
C ALA A 214 11.00 -9.08 -10.88
N ALA A 215 10.53 -10.34 -10.88
CA ALA A 215 9.63 -10.86 -11.90
C ALA A 215 8.27 -10.15 -11.91
N ARG A 216 7.68 -9.88 -10.74
CA ARG A 216 6.43 -9.11 -10.63
C ARG A 216 6.59 -7.67 -11.09
N VAL A 217 7.70 -7.04 -10.74
CA VAL A 217 8.04 -5.70 -11.21
C VAL A 217 8.26 -5.69 -12.71
N ALA A 218 8.92 -6.69 -13.29
CA ALA A 218 9.08 -6.79 -14.74
C ALA A 218 7.74 -6.95 -15.47
N ALA A 219 6.86 -7.83 -14.98
CA ALA A 219 5.53 -8.02 -15.55
C ALA A 219 4.62 -6.77 -15.37
N GLY A 220 4.71 -6.11 -14.22
CA GLY A 220 3.99 -4.86 -13.94
C GLY A 220 4.53 -3.66 -14.71
N SER A 221 5.86 -3.60 -14.93
CA SER A 221 6.54 -2.60 -15.74
C SER A 221 6.26 -2.82 -17.22
N GLN A 222 6.13 -4.06 -17.70
CA GLN A 222 5.63 -4.32 -19.05
C GLN A 222 4.21 -3.78 -19.20
N LEU A 223 3.32 -4.04 -18.24
CA LEU A 223 2.00 -3.40 -18.24
C LEU A 223 2.11 -1.86 -18.19
N HIS A 224 2.93 -1.25 -17.34
CA HIS A 224 3.04 0.22 -17.24
C HIS A 224 3.75 0.90 -18.42
N ASP A 225 4.82 0.30 -18.94
CA ASP A 225 5.56 0.78 -20.10
C ASP A 225 4.73 0.62 -21.37
N ASP A 226 3.87 -0.41 -21.47
CA ASP A 226 2.97 -0.63 -22.62
C ASP A 226 1.67 0.20 -22.57
N LEU A 227 1.34 0.80 -21.43
CA LEU A 227 0.05 1.49 -21.24
C LEU A 227 0.01 2.90 -21.86
N ILE A 228 1.14 3.63 -21.90
CA ILE A 228 1.32 4.84 -22.73
C ILE A 228 2.72 4.78 -23.35
N THR A 229 2.83 4.43 -24.64
CA THR A 229 4.09 4.52 -25.40
C THR A 229 3.99 5.64 -26.43
N MET A 230 5.10 6.35 -26.66
CA MET A 230 5.17 7.39 -27.68
C MET A 230 6.23 7.04 -28.71
N ALA A 231 5.92 7.22 -29.99
CA ALA A 231 6.93 7.17 -31.05
C ALA A 231 7.99 8.27 -30.81
N ALA A 232 9.25 8.02 -31.18
CA ALA A 232 10.36 8.95 -30.92
C ALA A 232 10.15 10.36 -31.50
N ASP A 233 9.34 10.47 -32.56
CA ASP A 233 8.95 11.72 -33.21
C ASP A 233 7.67 12.35 -32.63
N GLY A 234 7.08 11.79 -31.57
CA GLY A 234 5.80 12.23 -31.01
C GLY A 234 4.61 12.16 -31.98
N ALA A 235 4.76 11.52 -33.14
CA ALA A 235 3.71 11.47 -34.16
C ALA A 235 2.61 10.46 -33.82
N SER A 236 2.88 9.51 -32.94
CA SER A 236 1.85 8.65 -32.39
C SER A 236 2.08 8.32 -30.93
N LEU A 237 0.98 8.27 -30.18
CA LEU A 237 0.89 7.82 -28.80
C LEU A 237 0.03 6.55 -28.79
N THR A 238 0.53 5.45 -28.25
CA THR A 238 -0.26 4.25 -28.02
C THR A 238 -0.70 4.25 -26.57
N VAL A 239 -2.01 4.33 -26.33
CA VAL A 239 -2.60 4.28 -25.00
C VAL A 239 -3.44 3.01 -24.88
N ARG A 240 -3.12 2.15 -23.90
CA ARG A 240 -3.81 0.86 -23.67
C ARG A 240 -3.91 -0.01 -24.94
N GLY A 241 -2.86 0.00 -25.77
CA GLY A 241 -2.83 -0.71 -27.05
C GLY A 241 -3.55 0.00 -28.21
N THR A 242 -4.25 1.10 -27.97
CA THR A 242 -4.88 1.94 -29.01
C THR A 242 -3.92 3.01 -29.48
N ARG A 243 -3.63 3.04 -30.79
CA ARG A 243 -2.71 4.02 -31.38
C ARG A 243 -3.44 5.31 -31.80
N HIS A 244 -3.05 6.43 -31.20
CA HIS A 244 -3.49 7.78 -31.55
C HIS A 244 -2.40 8.50 -32.35
N ALA A 245 -2.72 8.94 -33.56
CA ALA A 245 -1.77 9.60 -34.45
C ALA A 245 -2.02 11.11 -34.52
N PHE A 246 -0.98 11.92 -34.35
CA PHE A 246 -1.04 13.38 -34.41
C PHE A 246 -0.27 13.87 -35.63
N SER A 247 -0.91 14.66 -36.50
CA SER A 247 -0.26 15.24 -37.69
C SER A 247 0.28 16.64 -37.46
N GLY A 248 -0.34 17.42 -36.56
CA GLY A 248 0.05 18.81 -36.30
C GLY A 248 1.32 18.93 -35.46
N SER A 249 2.29 19.72 -35.91
CA SER A 249 3.56 19.95 -35.20
C SER A 249 3.36 20.50 -33.78
N LYS A 250 2.43 21.44 -33.60
CA LYS A 250 2.11 22.00 -32.27
C LYS A 250 1.41 21.00 -31.36
N GLN A 251 0.51 20.16 -31.89
CA GLN A 251 -0.11 19.07 -31.13
C GLN A 251 0.94 18.05 -30.68
N ARG A 252 1.86 17.65 -31.56
CA ARG A 252 3.00 16.78 -31.22
C ARG A 252 3.87 17.38 -30.11
N ALA A 253 4.11 18.70 -30.14
CA ALA A 253 4.86 19.38 -29.10
C ALA A 253 4.15 19.33 -27.73
N ILE A 254 2.82 19.49 -27.70
CA ILE A 254 2.02 19.30 -26.47
C ILE A 254 2.14 17.85 -25.98
N ILE A 255 1.93 16.88 -26.86
CA ILE A 255 1.97 15.45 -26.51
C ILE A 255 3.34 15.06 -25.94
N ARG A 256 4.44 15.53 -26.55
CA ARG A 256 5.80 15.28 -26.03
C ARG A 256 6.00 15.86 -24.64
N GLN A 257 5.61 17.11 -24.42
CA GLN A 257 5.73 17.75 -23.10
C GLN A 257 4.95 16.99 -22.03
N LEU A 258 3.69 16.64 -22.32
CA LEU A 258 2.84 15.89 -21.39
C LEU A 258 3.39 14.47 -21.16
N TYR A 259 3.91 13.82 -22.20
CA TYR A 259 4.53 12.50 -22.09
C TYR A 259 5.83 12.55 -21.25
N ASP A 260 6.69 13.55 -21.45
CA ASP A 260 7.92 13.73 -20.70
C ASP A 260 7.63 14.06 -19.22
N ALA A 261 6.62 14.89 -18.96
CA ALA A 261 6.11 15.18 -17.61
C ALA A 261 5.55 13.93 -16.93
N TRP A 262 4.73 13.15 -17.64
CA TRP A 262 4.21 11.87 -17.17
C TRP A 262 5.33 10.87 -16.87
N LYS A 263 6.29 10.72 -17.80
CA LYS A 263 7.42 9.80 -17.69
C LYS A 263 8.41 10.20 -16.58
N SER A 264 8.53 11.49 -16.28
CA SER A 264 9.38 12.01 -15.20
C SER A 264 8.72 11.94 -13.81
N GLY A 265 7.45 11.50 -13.71
CA GLY A 265 6.72 11.38 -12.46
C GLY A 265 6.10 12.67 -11.93
N ASN A 266 6.14 13.76 -12.71
CA ASN A 266 5.52 15.05 -12.41
C ASN A 266 4.52 15.41 -13.53
N PRO A 267 3.37 14.70 -13.60
CA PRO A 267 2.50 14.69 -14.78
C PRO A 267 1.73 16.00 -14.98
N GLU A 268 1.52 16.79 -13.93
CA GLU A 268 0.74 18.03 -13.98
C GLU A 268 1.60 19.21 -14.44
N LEU A 269 1.23 19.77 -15.60
CA LEU A 269 1.81 20.98 -16.15
C LEU A 269 0.80 22.12 -16.13
N LEU A 270 1.28 23.36 -16.13
CA LEU A 270 0.42 24.52 -16.36
C LEU A 270 -0.01 24.54 -17.82
N THR A 271 -1.32 24.56 -18.08
CA THR A 271 -1.85 24.52 -19.45
C THR A 271 -1.30 25.70 -20.27
N ALA A 272 -1.19 26.88 -19.67
CA ALA A 272 -0.64 28.06 -20.36
C ALA A 272 0.80 27.85 -20.83
N GLU A 273 1.68 27.32 -19.98
CA GLU A 273 3.09 27.05 -20.30
C GLU A 273 3.24 26.00 -21.40
N VAL A 274 2.41 24.95 -21.36
CA VAL A 274 2.40 23.89 -22.38
C VAL A 274 1.99 24.44 -23.74
N MET A 275 0.96 25.29 -23.77
CA MET A 275 0.44 25.92 -24.98
C MET A 275 1.43 26.92 -25.57
N GLU A 276 2.04 27.75 -24.73
CA GLU A 276 3.07 28.72 -25.11
C GLU A 276 4.31 28.02 -25.68
N SER A 277 4.82 27.00 -24.97
CA SER A 277 5.99 26.21 -25.40
C SER A 277 5.73 25.45 -26.71
N ALA A 278 4.48 25.05 -26.96
CA ALA A 278 4.06 24.45 -28.23
C ALA A 278 3.87 25.47 -29.37
N GLY A 279 4.04 26.77 -29.09
CA GLY A 279 3.93 27.87 -30.06
C GLY A 279 2.50 28.23 -30.43
N TYR A 280 1.51 27.95 -29.58
CA TYR A 280 0.15 28.44 -29.78
C TYR A 280 0.03 29.93 -29.40
N SER A 281 -0.72 30.69 -30.18
CA SER A 281 -1.04 32.09 -29.91
C SER A 281 -2.16 32.20 -28.87
N THR A 282 -2.35 33.39 -28.31
CA THR A 282 -3.40 33.71 -27.33
C THR A 282 -4.83 33.35 -27.79
N SER A 283 -5.08 33.24 -29.09
CA SER A 283 -6.35 32.79 -29.66
C SER A 283 -6.67 31.30 -29.42
N VAL A 284 -5.64 30.45 -29.27
CA VAL A 284 -5.76 29.02 -28.97
C VAL A 284 -5.14 28.78 -27.59
N ASN A 285 -5.94 28.94 -26.55
CA ASN A 285 -5.49 28.99 -25.15
C ASN A 285 -5.96 27.82 -24.29
N THR A 286 -6.58 26.79 -24.88
CA THR A 286 -7.03 25.58 -24.18
C THR A 286 -6.69 24.34 -24.99
N LEU A 287 -6.57 23.18 -24.34
CA LEU A 287 -6.33 21.92 -25.04
C LEU A 287 -7.51 21.56 -25.94
N ALA A 288 -8.73 21.86 -25.50
CA ALA A 288 -9.93 21.68 -26.31
C ALA A 288 -9.88 22.41 -27.65
N LYS A 289 -9.29 23.62 -27.71
CA LYS A 289 -9.08 24.33 -28.97
C LYS A 289 -7.89 23.76 -29.76
N ALA A 290 -6.79 23.44 -29.08
CA ALA A 290 -5.59 22.88 -29.72
C ALA A 290 -5.86 21.55 -30.43
N PHE A 291 -6.74 20.72 -29.87
CA PHE A 291 -7.16 19.42 -30.41
C PHE A 291 -8.61 19.43 -30.92
N SER A 292 -9.09 20.59 -31.40
CA SER A 292 -10.43 20.69 -31.99
C SER A 292 -10.62 19.65 -33.11
N GLY A 293 -11.78 18.99 -33.11
CA GLY A 293 -12.11 17.94 -34.08
C GLY A 293 -11.56 16.54 -33.75
N ARG A 294 -10.89 16.36 -32.60
CA ARG A 294 -10.35 15.08 -32.15
C ARG A 294 -10.78 14.75 -30.72
N PRO A 295 -12.04 14.38 -30.43
CA PRO A 295 -12.49 14.20 -29.05
C PRO A 295 -11.73 13.11 -28.26
N GLU A 296 -11.07 12.18 -28.95
CA GLU A 296 -10.37 11.02 -28.39
C GLU A 296 -9.21 11.39 -27.44
N TRP A 297 -8.63 12.60 -27.53
CA TRP A 297 -7.56 13.00 -26.61
C TRP A 297 -8.01 13.04 -25.15
N ARG A 298 -9.32 13.25 -24.91
CA ARG A 298 -9.89 13.29 -23.55
C ARG A 298 -9.86 11.94 -22.85
N GLU A 299 -9.63 10.85 -23.59
CA GLU A 299 -9.50 9.52 -23.02
C GLU A 299 -8.20 9.33 -22.23
N PHE A 300 -7.19 10.17 -22.49
CA PHE A 300 -5.85 10.03 -21.91
C PHE A 300 -5.19 11.33 -21.49
N ILE A 301 -5.84 12.49 -21.69
CA ILE A 301 -5.39 13.81 -21.21
C ILE A 301 -6.54 14.53 -20.52
N ARG A 302 -6.29 15.06 -19.33
CA ARG A 302 -7.25 15.83 -18.53
C ARG A 302 -6.80 17.29 -18.45
N GLU A 303 -7.76 18.22 -18.41
CA GLU A 303 -7.56 19.65 -18.26
C GLU A 303 -8.51 20.17 -17.18
N GLU A 304 -7.97 20.61 -16.03
CA GLU A 304 -8.75 21.14 -14.92
C GLU A 304 -7.98 22.26 -14.21
N HIS A 305 -8.68 23.31 -13.78
CA HIS A 305 -8.10 24.42 -13.00
C HIS A 305 -6.83 25.06 -13.62
N GLY A 306 -6.75 25.10 -14.95
CA GLY A 306 -5.59 25.66 -15.66
C GLY A 306 -4.35 24.74 -15.68
N ARG A 307 -4.50 23.48 -15.28
CA ARG A 307 -3.48 22.44 -15.37
C ARG A 307 -3.90 21.36 -16.34
N CYS A 308 -2.92 20.67 -16.91
CA CYS A 308 -3.14 19.52 -17.77
C CYS A 308 -2.14 18.40 -17.50
N TRP A 309 -2.59 17.16 -17.71
CA TRP A 309 -1.77 15.97 -17.50
C TRP A 309 -2.28 14.79 -18.32
N MET A 310 -1.37 13.88 -18.66
CA MET A 310 -1.75 12.55 -19.15
C MET A 310 -2.18 11.66 -18.00
N PHE A 311 -3.22 10.86 -18.22
CA PHE A 311 -3.74 9.90 -17.26
C PHE A 311 -4.03 8.56 -17.96
N LEU A 312 -4.10 7.51 -17.14
CA LEU A 312 -4.54 6.17 -17.55
C LEU A 312 -6.02 6.01 -17.25
#